data_AF-A0A413QYX5-F1
#
_entry.id   AF-A0A413QYX5-F1
#
_cell.length_a   1.000
_cell.length_b   1.000
_cell.length_c   1.000
_cell.angle_alpha   90.00
_cell.angle_beta   90.00
_cell.angle_gamma   90.00
#
_symmetry.space_group_name_H-M   'P 1'
#
loop_
_entity.id
_entity.type
_entity.pdbx_description
1 polymer ?
#
loop_
_entity_poly.entity_id
_entity_poly.type
_entity_poly.pdbx_seq_one_letter_code
_entity_poly.pdbx_strand_id
1 'polypeptide(L)'
;MTYALDLIQQTCSGEIALVIQDSRLIQLERNERIVLCQGQGICRKPPDRKGIEQQIRSSLGNLQYGKLVVVIKKHEIVRIERTEKKLIRKAEG
;
A
#
# COMPACT_ATOMS: atom_id res chain seq x y z
N MET A 1 -9.51 -2.95 -6.85
CA MET A 1 -9.29 -2.43 -5.47
C MET A 1 -9.57 -3.45 -4.38
N THR A 2 -10.65 -4.25 -4.48
CA THR A 2 -11.01 -5.28 -3.48
C THR A 2 -9.85 -6.21 -3.09
N TYR A 3 -9.05 -6.63 -4.08
CA TYR A 3 -7.88 -7.49 -3.86
C TYR A 3 -6.75 -6.82 -3.05
N ALA A 4 -6.50 -5.52 -3.27
CA ALA A 4 -5.48 -4.79 -2.52
C ALA A 4 -5.85 -4.65 -1.03
N LEU A 5 -7.14 -4.41 -0.74
CA LEU A 5 -7.65 -4.32 0.63
C LEU A 5 -7.59 -5.65 1.37
N ASP A 6 -7.80 -6.75 0.66
CA ASP A 6 -7.70 -8.10 1.20
C ASP A 6 -6.26 -8.42 1.60
N LEU A 7 -5.29 -8.11 0.73
CA LEU A 7 -3.87 -8.29 1.03
C LEU A 7 -3.38 -7.44 2.21
N ILE A 8 -3.87 -6.20 2.33
CA ILE A 8 -3.53 -5.32 3.46
C ILE A 8 -4.07 -5.88 4.77
N GLN A 9 -5.27 -6.46 4.77
CA GLN A 9 -5.84 -7.10 5.97
C GLN A 9 -5.12 -8.39 6.35
N GLN A 10 -4.58 -9.14 5.39
CA GLN A 10 -3.86 -10.40 5.63
C GLN A 10 -2.38 -10.20 5.97
N THR A 11 -1.85 -8.99 5.80
CA THR A 11 -0.42 -8.71 6.04
C THR A 11 -0.22 -8.26 7.48
N CYS A 12 0.50 -9.07 8.27
CA CYS A 12 0.74 -8.72 9.67
C CYS A 12 1.84 -7.67 9.84
N SER A 13 2.94 -7.79 9.09
CA SER A 13 4.04 -6.81 9.11
C SER A 13 4.74 -6.83 7.75
N GLY A 14 4.99 -5.67 7.18
CA GLY A 14 5.54 -5.57 5.84
C GLY A 14 5.14 -4.29 5.14
N GLU A 15 5.22 -4.31 3.83
CA GLU A 15 4.87 -3.21 2.95
C GLU A 15 4.12 -3.74 1.72
N ILE A 16 3.08 -3.02 1.32
CA ILE A 16 2.32 -3.29 0.11
C ILE A 16 2.46 -2.08 -0.80
N ALA A 17 3.04 -2.31 -1.96
CA ALA A 17 3.28 -1.31 -2.97
C ALA A 17 2.27 -1.48 -4.11
N LEU A 18 1.48 -0.44 -4.34
CA LEU A 18 0.53 -0.32 -5.43
C LEU A 18 1.15 0.59 -6.50
N VAL A 19 1.27 0.12 -7.73
CA VAL A 19 1.76 0.92 -8.85
C VAL A 19 0.58 1.31 -9.72
N ILE A 20 0.44 2.61 -9.93
CA ILE A 20 -0.69 3.21 -10.62
C ILE A 20 -0.18 3.88 -11.89
N GLN A 21 -0.83 3.57 -13.00
CA GLN A 21 -0.56 4.16 -14.29
C GLN A 21 -1.86 4.37 -15.05
N ASP A 22 -2.02 5.55 -15.66
CA ASP A 22 -3.27 5.99 -16.29
C ASP A 22 -4.49 5.85 -15.37
N SER A 23 -4.29 6.18 -14.08
CA SER A 23 -5.29 6.03 -13.01
C SER A 23 -5.76 4.58 -12.78
N ARG A 24 -5.04 3.59 -13.28
CA ARG A 24 -5.32 2.16 -13.11
C ARG A 24 -4.21 1.49 -12.30
N LEU A 25 -4.59 0.58 -11.41
CA LEU A 25 -3.64 -0.27 -10.70
C LEU A 25 -3.06 -1.28 -11.70
N ILE A 26 -1.78 -1.15 -12.05
CA ILE A 26 -1.10 -2.02 -13.01
C ILE A 26 -0.28 -3.11 -12.33
N GLN A 27 0.21 -2.86 -11.12
CA GLN A 27 1.06 -3.79 -10.40
C GLN A 27 0.83 -3.67 -8.90
N LEU A 28 0.93 -4.81 -8.22
CA LEU A 28 0.89 -4.91 -6.78
C LEU A 28 2.10 -5.72 -6.32
N GLU A 29 2.85 -5.17 -5.39
CA GLU A 29 4.00 -5.81 -4.77
C GLU A 29 3.70 -5.98 -3.28
N ARG A 30 3.84 -7.20 -2.77
CA ARG A 30 3.73 -7.50 -1.33
C ARG A 30 5.10 -7.92 -0.82
N ASN A 31 5.62 -7.20 0.15
CA ASN A 31 6.84 -7.56 0.85
C ASN A 31 6.50 -7.74 2.33
N GLU A 32 6.38 -9.01 2.73
CA GLU A 32 6.01 -9.38 4.08
C GLU A 32 7.25 -9.69 4.92
N ARG A 33 7.30 -9.13 6.13
CA ARG A 33 8.35 -9.38 7.11
C ARG A 33 7.80 -10.27 8.21
N ILE A 34 8.25 -11.52 8.23
CA ILE A 34 7.93 -12.48 9.28
C ILE A 34 8.83 -12.19 10.48
N VAL A 35 8.26 -11.70 11.58
CA VAL A 35 9.00 -11.42 12.81
C VAL A 35 8.99 -12.66 13.70
N LEU A 36 10.11 -13.37 13.75
CA LEU A 36 10.31 -14.56 14.59
C LEU A 36 10.70 -14.18 16.03
N CYS A 37 9.90 -13.34 16.72
CA CYS A 37 10.16 -13.04 18.14
C CYS A 37 9.35 -13.98 19.05
N GLN A 38 10.05 -14.73 19.91
CA GLN A 38 9.53 -15.76 20.84
C GLN A 38 8.59 -15.25 21.97
N GLY A 39 7.80 -14.20 21.78
CA GLY A 39 6.94 -13.72 22.88
C GLY A 39 5.96 -12.59 22.61
N GLN A 40 5.92 -12.01 21.40
CA GLN A 40 4.91 -10.98 21.06
C GLN A 40 4.36 -11.21 19.65
N GLY A 41 3.91 -12.44 19.40
CA GLY A 41 3.11 -12.78 18.23
C GLY A 41 1.64 -12.45 18.44
N ILE A 42 1.30 -11.17 18.63
CA ILE A 42 -0.11 -10.77 18.55
C ILE A 42 -0.22 -9.81 17.38
N CYS A 43 -0.30 -10.41 16.20
CA CYS A 43 -1.04 -9.84 15.09
C CYS A 43 -2.41 -9.44 15.65
N ARG A 44 -2.58 -8.14 15.92
CA ARG A 44 -3.82 -7.60 16.47
C ARG A 44 -4.94 -7.80 15.44
N LYS A 45 -6.18 -7.71 15.91
CA LYS A 45 -7.39 -7.83 15.09
C LYS A 45 -7.23 -7.01 13.80
N PRO A 46 -7.58 -7.57 12.62
CA PRO A 46 -7.36 -6.87 11.36
C PRO A 46 -8.04 -5.50 11.39
N PRO A 47 -7.38 -4.47 10.85
CA PRO A 47 -7.90 -3.10 10.86
C PRO A 47 -9.24 -3.02 10.13
N ASP A 48 -10.07 -2.05 10.51
CA ASP A 48 -11.38 -1.86 9.92
C ASP A 48 -11.27 -1.64 8.40
N ARG A 49 -11.89 -2.54 7.64
CA ARG A 49 -11.80 -2.58 6.18
C ARG A 49 -12.28 -1.28 5.53
N LYS A 50 -13.31 -0.64 6.09
CA LYS A 50 -13.84 0.63 5.55
C LYS A 50 -12.88 1.78 5.81
N GLY A 51 -12.29 1.84 7.00
CA GLY A 51 -11.27 2.83 7.34
C GLY A 51 -10.05 2.77 6.41
N ILE A 52 -9.54 1.57 6.16
CA ILE A 52 -8.42 1.34 5.23
C ILE A 52 -8.79 1.76 3.82
N GLU A 53 -9.98 1.36 3.35
CA GLU A 53 -10.44 1.72 2.02
C GLU A 53 -10.48 3.24 1.82
N GLN A 54 -11.00 3.98 2.81
CA GLN A 54 -11.05 5.43 2.76
C GLN A 54 -9.65 6.08 2.76
N GLN A 55 -8.73 5.58 3.58
CA GLN A 55 -7.35 6.07 3.61
C GLN A 55 -6.64 5.84 2.27
N ILE A 56 -6.78 4.65 1.71
CA ILE A 56 -6.15 4.31 0.42
C ILE A 56 -6.80 5.10 -0.71
N ARG A 57 -8.13 5.23 -0.75
CA ARG A 57 -8.83 6.05 -1.75
C ARG A 57 -8.38 7.51 -1.70
N SER A 58 -8.30 8.08 -0.50
CA SER A 58 -7.81 9.45 -0.30
C SER A 58 -6.37 9.62 -0.77
N SER A 59 -5.52 8.61 -0.51
CA SER A 59 -4.11 8.64 -0.91
C SER A 59 -3.91 8.41 -2.41
N LEU A 60 -4.74 7.57 -3.03
CA LEU A 60 -4.72 7.27 -4.47
C LEU A 60 -5.33 8.36 -5.32
N GLY A 61 -6.26 9.17 -4.79
CA GLY A 61 -7.03 10.24 -5.45
C GLY A 61 -6.60 10.62 -6.88
N ASN A 62 -6.02 11.80 -7.06
CA ASN A 62 -5.63 12.32 -8.37
C ASN A 62 -4.32 11.71 -8.92
N LEU A 63 -3.93 10.51 -8.45
CA LEU A 63 -2.68 9.87 -8.84
C LEU A 63 -2.80 9.25 -10.23
N GLN A 64 -2.42 10.00 -11.26
CA GLN A 64 -2.43 9.50 -12.64
C GLN A 64 -1.28 8.52 -12.92
N TYR A 65 -0.09 8.81 -12.39
CA TYR A 65 1.10 7.96 -12.54
C TYR A 65 1.95 8.01 -11.28
N GLY A 66 2.23 6.86 -10.68
CA GLY A 66 2.96 6.81 -9.43
C GLY A 66 2.94 5.47 -8.71
N LYS A 67 3.38 5.51 -7.45
CA LYS A 67 3.43 4.37 -6.55
C LYS A 67 2.85 4.80 -5.20
N LEU A 68 2.02 3.95 -4.62
CA LEU A 68 1.54 4.07 -3.25
C LEU A 68 2.12 2.93 -2.42
N VAL A 69 2.91 3.22 -1.40
CA VAL A 69 3.47 2.22 -0.50
C VAL A 69 2.77 2.30 0.84
N VAL A 70 2.11 1.22 1.25
CA VAL A 70 1.43 1.08 2.53
C VAL A 70 2.31 0.24 3.43
N VAL A 71 2.86 0.84 4.47
CA VAL A 71 3.69 0.15 5.46
C VAL A 71 2.81 -0.30 6.61
N ILE A 72 2.86 -1.60 6.90
CA ILE A 72 2.04 -2.26 7.90
C ILE A 72 2.96 -2.81 8.98
N LYS A 73 2.65 -2.56 10.25
CA LYS A 73 3.33 -3.18 11.39
C LYS A 73 2.28 -3.62 12.40
N LYS A 74 2.37 -4.88 12.84
CA LYS A 74 1.43 -5.48 13.80
C LYS A 74 -0.04 -5.32 13.39
N HIS A 75 -0.36 -5.53 12.12
CA HIS A 75 -1.67 -5.29 11.48
C HIS A 75 -2.13 -3.83 11.41
N GLU A 76 -1.32 -2.86 11.83
CA GLU A 76 -1.69 -1.44 11.76
C GLU A 76 -0.95 -0.76 10.61
N ILE A 77 -1.65 0.08 9.84
CA ILE A 77 -1.03 0.92 8.82
C ILE A 77 -0.26 2.02 9.55
N VAL A 78 1.06 1.91 9.57
CA VAL A 78 1.93 2.88 10.26
C VAL A 78 2.35 4.03 9.36
N ARG A 79 2.34 3.82 8.04
CA ARG A 79 2.75 4.83 7.07
C ARG A 79 2.14 4.54 5.71
N ILE A 80 1.75 5.61 5.02
CA ILE A 80 1.37 5.56 3.61
C ILE A 80 2.26 6.56 2.87
N GLU A 81 3.00 6.07 1.88
CA GLU A 81 3.89 6.88 1.06
C GLU A 81 3.31 6.99 -0.33
N ARG A 82 3.05 8.21 -0.77
CA ARG A 82 2.60 8.51 -2.12
C ARG A 82 3.78 9.07 -2.91
N THR A 83 4.10 8.43 -4.02
CA THR A 83 5.13 8.90 -4.96
C THR A 83 4.49 9.18 -6.31
N GLU A 84 4.43 10.44 -6.68
CA GLU A 84 4.00 10.87 -8.02
C GLU A 84 5.18 10.84 -8.97
N LYS A 85 5.04 10.08 -10.05
CA LYS A 85 6.01 10.11 -11.14
C LYS A 85 5.48 11.07 -12.20
N LYS A 86 6.31 12.05 -12.59
CA LYS A 86 6.01 12.88 -13.77
C LYS A 86 6.61 12.22 -15.00
N LEU A 87 5.82 12.15 -16.06
CA LEU A 87 6.33 11.76 -17.38
C LEU A 87 7.26 12.87 -17.86
N ILE A 88 8.57 12.64 -17.84
CA ILE A 88 9.51 13.52 -18.51
C ILE A 88 9.46 13.17 -19.99
N ARG A 89 8.70 13.94 -20.77
CA ARG A 89 8.85 13.91 -22.23
C ARG A 89 10.25 14.46 -22.53
N LYS A 90 11.10 13.67 -23.18
CA LYS A 90 12.36 14.20 -23.73
C LYS A 90 11.97 15.38 -24.62
N ALA A 91 12.45 16.57 -24.28
CA ALA A 91 12.46 17.67 -25.23
C ALA A 91 13.44 17.26 -26.32
N GLU A 92 12.91 16.99 -27.51
CA GLU A 92 13.72 16.93 -28.72
C GLU A 92 14.16 18.36 -29.00
N GLY A 93 15.48 18.59 -28.96
CA GLY A 93 16.16 19.81 -29.35
C GLY A 93 17.31 19.45 -30.26
#